data_AF-A0A1Z3HG78-F1
#
_entry.id   AF-A0A1Z3HG78-F1
#
_cell.length_a   1.000
_cell.length_b   1.000
_cell.length_c   1.000
_cell.angle_alpha   90.00
_cell.angle_beta   90.00
_cell.angle_gamma   90.00
#
_symmetry.space_group_name_H-M   'P 1'
#
loop_
_entity.id
_entity.type
_entity.pdbx_description
1 polymer ?
#
loop_
_entity_poly.entity_id
_entity_poly.type
_entity_poly.pdbx_seq_one_letter_code
_entity_poly.pdbx_strand_id
1 'polypeptide(L)'
;MVHGWMRRFRDWLPDLDQRVWILAGGRLLSQVGIGFTLFYAPIFFVDRVGLTATQVGLGIGSGSLSGMIARFLGGSMADSPRWGRRFTLLLSALVSAAADGILVATHNFPTFILGNLLMGFGIGLYWPATEAMVGGGLSENAISWLFTGHVALAALCQLSIARALKPLPLPRALMISACLWGLSFCLTWQAGIAATGALGWALMALGVMALAMAAYTPIASSLVAVLAPEALRGVYLSINSMCWAIGYFMGPPLGGWALDQSRAIANSFWLALALSVALGLGGLRLLDQRLDRAATEHSS
;
A
#
# COMPACT_ATOMS: atom_id res chain seq x y z
N MET A 1 -17.95 -29.11 22.21
CA MET A 1 -16.61 -28.65 21.76
C MET A 1 -16.57 -27.20 21.26
N VAL A 2 -17.67 -26.60 20.78
CA VAL A 2 -17.69 -25.20 20.29
C VAL A 2 -17.49 -24.13 21.39
N HIS A 3 -17.91 -24.41 22.63
CA HIS A 3 -17.90 -23.41 23.73
C HIS A 3 -16.50 -23.10 24.30
N GLY A 4 -15.52 -24.00 24.14
CA GLY A 4 -14.18 -23.80 24.70
C GLY A 4 -13.34 -22.80 23.89
N TRP A 5 -13.53 -22.78 22.56
CA TRP A 5 -12.76 -21.90 21.67
C TRP A 5 -13.23 -20.45 21.78
N MET A 6 -14.54 -20.20 21.89
CA MET A 6 -15.09 -18.85 22.07
C MET A 6 -14.66 -18.19 23.38
N ARG A 7 -14.58 -18.94 24.49
CA ARG A 7 -14.03 -18.41 25.77
C ARG A 7 -12.54 -18.10 25.65
N ARG A 8 -11.77 -19.03 25.09
CA ARG A 8 -10.32 -18.85 24.90
C ARG A 8 -9.98 -17.69 23.96
N PHE A 9 -10.85 -17.40 22.99
CA PHE A 9 -10.74 -16.24 22.10
C PHE A 9 -11.12 -14.93 22.80
N ARG A 10 -12.15 -14.95 23.66
CA ARG A 10 -12.57 -13.80 24.46
C ARG A 10 -11.54 -13.43 25.54
N ASP A 11 -10.87 -14.41 26.15
CA ASP A 11 -9.82 -14.20 27.14
C ASP A 11 -8.49 -13.71 26.52
N TRP A 12 -8.34 -13.83 25.20
CA TRP A 12 -7.18 -13.33 24.44
C TRP A 12 -7.36 -11.87 23.97
N LEU A 13 -8.60 -11.38 23.94
CA LEU A 13 -8.91 -10.02 23.55
C LEU A 13 -8.77 -9.09 24.77
N PRO A 14 -8.00 -7.99 24.67
CA PRO A 14 -7.93 -7.00 25.74
C PRO A 14 -9.31 -6.41 26.02
N ASP A 15 -9.57 -6.04 27.28
CA ASP A 15 -10.84 -5.49 27.74
C ASP A 15 -10.97 -4.04 27.23
N LEU A 16 -11.35 -3.90 25.96
CA LEU A 16 -11.43 -2.62 25.24
C LEU A 16 -12.81 -1.97 25.41
N ASP A 17 -12.82 -0.65 25.51
CA ASP A 17 -14.02 0.18 25.58
C ASP A 17 -15.01 -0.16 24.44
N GLN A 18 -16.31 -0.23 24.75
CA GLN A 18 -17.39 -0.54 23.81
C GLN A 18 -17.38 0.37 22.56
N ARG A 19 -16.88 1.61 22.69
CA ARG A 19 -16.71 2.55 21.56
C ARG A 19 -15.72 2.01 20.51
N VAL A 20 -14.66 1.32 20.95
CA VAL A 20 -13.64 0.73 20.07
C VAL A 20 -14.24 -0.42 19.27
N TRP A 21 -15.08 -1.25 19.91
CA TRP A 21 -15.78 -2.34 19.22
C TRP A 21 -16.78 -1.85 18.18
N ILE A 22 -17.52 -0.77 18.47
CA ILE A 22 -18.42 -0.13 17.50
C ILE A 22 -17.64 0.41 16.31
N LEU A 23 -16.52 1.10 16.54
CA LEU A 23 -15.64 1.60 15.48
C LEU A 23 -15.01 0.46 14.65
N ALA A 24 -14.55 -0.60 15.31
CA ALA A 24 -13.97 -1.76 14.65
C ALA A 24 -15.01 -2.49 13.78
N GLY A 25 -16.24 -2.66 14.29
CA GLY A 25 -17.35 -3.22 13.53
C GLY A 25 -17.71 -2.35 12.32
N GLY A 26 -17.77 -1.03 12.50
CA GLY A 26 -18.00 -0.08 11.40
C GLY A 26 -16.92 -0.17 10.32
N ARG A 27 -15.64 -0.17 10.71
CA ARG A 27 -14.51 -0.33 9.78
C ARG A 27 -14.53 -1.68 9.07
N LEU A 28 -14.83 -2.76 9.78
CA LEU A 28 -14.95 -4.10 9.18
C LEU A 28 -16.03 -4.09 8.09
N LEU A 29 -17.22 -3.56 8.41
CA LEU A 29 -18.33 -3.47 7.46
C LEU A 29 -17.96 -2.61 6.23
N SER A 30 -17.31 -1.46 6.45
CA SER A 30 -16.82 -0.62 5.36
C SER A 30 -15.79 -1.33 4.49
N GLN A 31 -14.84 -2.06 5.09
CA GLN A 31 -13.80 -2.79 4.34
C GLN A 31 -14.37 -3.95 3.52
N VAL A 32 -15.37 -4.66 4.07
CA VAL A 32 -16.09 -5.70 3.32
C VAL A 32 -16.79 -5.09 2.11
N GLY A 33 -17.49 -3.96 2.29
CA GLY A 33 -18.14 -3.24 1.19
C GLY A 33 -17.16 -2.80 0.10
N ILE A 34 -16.04 -2.19 0.48
CA ILE A 34 -14.98 -1.77 -0.45
C ILE A 34 -14.44 -2.98 -1.23
N GLY A 35 -14.20 -4.10 -0.55
CA GLY A 35 -13.74 -5.34 -1.18
C GLY A 35 -14.72 -5.81 -2.27
N PHE A 36 -16.01 -5.90 -1.97
CA PHE A 36 -17.01 -6.31 -2.96
C PHE A 36 -17.06 -5.38 -4.16
N THR A 37 -17.05 -4.06 -3.94
CA THR A 37 -17.09 -3.08 -5.01
C THR A 37 -15.86 -3.17 -5.92
N LEU A 38 -14.66 -3.37 -5.35
CA LEU A 38 -13.41 -3.42 -6.12
C LEU A 38 -13.38 -4.59 -7.12
N PHE A 39 -13.95 -5.74 -6.77
CA PHE A 39 -14.00 -6.91 -7.65
C PHE A 39 -15.22 -6.92 -8.56
N TYR A 40 -16.40 -6.53 -8.06
CA TYR A 40 -17.65 -6.64 -8.80
C TYR A 40 -17.86 -5.48 -9.78
N ALA A 41 -17.43 -4.26 -9.44
CA ALA A 41 -17.67 -3.10 -10.29
C ALA A 41 -17.02 -3.24 -11.68
N PRO A 42 -15.74 -3.67 -11.82
CA PRO A 42 -15.16 -3.87 -13.14
C PRO A 42 -15.90 -4.91 -13.99
N ILE A 43 -16.34 -6.01 -13.36
CA ILE A 43 -17.11 -7.06 -14.03
C ILE A 43 -18.46 -6.52 -14.50
N PHE A 44 -19.18 -5.79 -13.64
CA PHE A 44 -20.45 -5.18 -13.99
C PHE A 44 -20.33 -4.22 -15.18
N PHE A 45 -19.32 -3.34 -15.18
CA PHE A 45 -19.14 -2.37 -16.25
C PHE A 45 -18.71 -3.01 -17.58
N VAL A 46 -17.99 -4.14 -17.53
CA VAL A 46 -17.66 -4.90 -18.76
C VAL A 46 -18.86 -5.71 -19.25
N ASP A 47 -19.43 -6.55 -18.39
CA ASP A 47 -20.41 -7.56 -18.80
C ASP A 47 -21.83 -6.99 -18.94
N ARG A 48 -22.21 -5.97 -18.17
CA ARG A 48 -23.57 -5.41 -18.13
C ARG A 48 -23.69 -4.06 -18.84
N VAL A 49 -22.70 -3.19 -18.70
CA VAL A 49 -22.69 -1.88 -19.37
C VAL A 49 -22.03 -1.97 -20.76
N GLY A 50 -21.23 -3.00 -21.02
CA GLY A 50 -20.59 -3.22 -22.32
C GLY A 50 -19.32 -2.40 -22.54
N LEU A 51 -18.70 -1.88 -21.47
CA LEU A 51 -17.40 -1.21 -21.56
C LEU A 51 -16.29 -2.23 -21.80
N THR A 52 -15.23 -1.82 -22.48
CA THR A 52 -14.04 -2.67 -22.59
C THR A 52 -13.24 -2.67 -21.29
N ALA A 53 -12.49 -3.73 -21.01
CA ALA A 53 -11.59 -3.76 -19.85
C ALA A 53 -10.58 -2.59 -19.86
N THR A 54 -10.14 -2.15 -21.04
CA THR A 54 -9.30 -0.96 -21.22
C THR A 54 -10.03 0.31 -20.81
N GLN A 55 -11.30 0.48 -21.22
CA GLN A 55 -12.13 1.62 -20.79
C GLN A 55 -12.32 1.64 -19.27
N VAL A 56 -12.62 0.49 -18.67
CA VAL A 56 -12.75 0.39 -17.21
C VAL A 56 -11.44 0.76 -16.51
N GLY A 57 -10.31 0.25 -17.01
CA GLY A 57 -8.98 0.59 -16.50
C GLY A 57 -8.65 2.07 -16.62
N LEU A 58 -8.98 2.71 -17.75
CA LEU A 58 -8.80 4.15 -17.96
C LEU A 58 -9.69 4.98 -17.01
N GLY A 59 -10.93 4.55 -16.77
CA GLY A 59 -11.83 5.18 -15.81
C GLY A 59 -11.24 5.19 -14.41
N ILE A 60 -10.86 4.01 -13.90
CA ILE A 60 -10.25 3.88 -12.57
C ILE A 60 -8.93 4.66 -12.48
N GLY A 61 -8.11 4.60 -13.54
CA GLY A 61 -6.86 5.36 -13.65
C GLY A 61 -7.08 6.87 -13.60
N SER A 62 -8.14 7.37 -14.24
CA SER A 62 -8.47 8.80 -14.22
C SER A 62 -8.82 9.30 -12.81
N GLY A 63 -9.51 8.49 -12.00
CA GLY A 63 -9.79 8.81 -10.59
C GLY A 63 -8.51 8.91 -9.74
N SER A 64 -7.49 8.11 -10.04
CA SER A 64 -6.20 8.24 -9.35
C SER A 64 -5.53 9.59 -9.64
N LEU A 65 -5.63 10.09 -10.88
CA LEU A 65 -5.06 11.37 -11.29
C LEU A 65 -5.78 12.55 -10.62
N SER A 66 -7.11 12.57 -10.64
CA SER A 66 -7.89 13.62 -9.98
C SER A 66 -7.70 13.60 -8.46
N GLY A 67 -7.58 12.42 -7.85
CA GLY A 67 -7.32 12.27 -6.43
C GLY A 67 -5.96 12.80 -6.00
N MET A 68 -4.95 12.72 -6.87
CA MET A 68 -3.64 13.33 -6.61
C MET A 68 -3.73 14.86 -6.52
N ILE A 69 -4.43 15.49 -7.46
CA ILE A 69 -4.68 16.94 -7.47
C ILE A 69 -5.49 17.34 -6.23
N ALA A 70 -6.55 16.58 -5.93
CA ALA A 70 -7.42 16.85 -4.80
C ALA A 70 -6.74 16.69 -3.45
N ARG A 71 -5.75 15.80 -3.29
CA ARG A 71 -4.96 15.70 -2.05
C ARG A 71 -4.19 16.98 -1.74
N PHE A 72 -3.57 17.56 -2.76
CA PHE A 72 -2.85 18.84 -2.60
C PHE A 72 -3.82 19.96 -2.19
N LEU A 73 -4.96 20.08 -2.89
CA LEU A 73 -5.98 21.08 -2.58
C LEU A 73 -6.58 20.84 -1.19
N GLY A 74 -6.93 19.59 -0.87
CA GLY A 74 -7.55 19.17 0.39
C GLY A 74 -6.68 19.49 1.60
N GLY A 75 -5.37 19.28 1.52
CA GLY A 75 -4.42 19.71 2.56
C GLY A 75 -4.48 21.23 2.76
N SER A 76 -4.30 22.01 1.68
CA SER A 76 -4.32 23.48 1.77
C SER A 76 -5.66 24.06 2.26
N MET A 77 -6.78 23.43 1.89
CA MET A 77 -8.12 23.84 2.32
C MET A 77 -8.37 23.47 3.79
N ALA A 78 -7.90 22.30 4.23
CA ALA A 78 -7.98 21.87 5.62
C ALA A 78 -7.18 22.79 6.56
N ASP A 79 -6.06 23.34 6.09
CA ASP A 79 -5.19 24.26 6.83
C ASP A 79 -5.66 25.72 6.80
N SER A 80 -6.58 26.07 5.90
CA SER A 80 -7.05 27.44 5.73
C SER A 80 -7.85 27.91 6.95
N PRO A 81 -7.54 29.09 7.56
CA PRO A 81 -8.25 29.62 8.73
C PRO A 81 -9.74 29.90 8.48
N ARG A 82 -10.14 30.11 7.22
CA ARG A 82 -11.53 30.43 6.83
C ARG A 82 -12.33 29.20 6.43
N TRP A 83 -11.66 28.17 5.89
CA TRP A 83 -12.31 26.98 5.33
C TRP A 83 -12.24 25.83 6.32
N GLY A 84 -11.03 25.46 6.74
CA GLY A 84 -10.80 24.48 7.78
C GLY A 84 -11.27 23.05 7.45
N ARG A 85 -10.90 22.14 8.35
CA ARG A 85 -11.07 20.69 8.21
C ARG A 85 -12.53 20.25 8.03
N ARG A 86 -13.46 20.83 8.79
CA ARG A 86 -14.89 20.46 8.75
C ARG A 86 -15.51 20.70 7.37
N PHE A 87 -15.25 21.85 6.75
CA PHE A 87 -15.83 22.15 5.44
C PHE A 87 -15.17 21.34 4.33
N THR A 88 -13.86 21.05 4.42
CA THR A 88 -13.18 20.15 3.49
C THR A 88 -13.78 18.73 3.52
N LEU A 89 -14.10 18.21 4.71
CA LEU A 89 -14.77 16.91 4.86
C LEU A 89 -16.22 16.90 4.34
N LEU A 90 -16.98 17.98 4.54
CA LEU A 90 -18.33 18.09 3.98
C LEU A 90 -18.30 18.16 2.45
N LEU A 91 -17.33 18.90 1.89
CA LEU A 91 -17.14 18.97 0.45
C LEU A 91 -16.75 17.61 -0.14
N SER A 92 -15.83 16.89 0.50
CA SER A 92 -15.42 15.56 0.04
C SER A 92 -16.59 14.57 0.04
N ALA A 93 -17.43 14.60 1.09
CA ALA A 93 -18.64 13.78 1.16
C ALA A 93 -19.64 14.13 0.06
N LEU A 94 -19.88 15.41 -0.20
CA LEU A 94 -20.78 15.88 -1.27
C LEU A 94 -20.29 15.42 -2.65
N VAL A 95 -19.00 15.60 -2.94
CA VAL A 95 -18.40 15.21 -4.21
C VAL A 95 -18.44 13.70 -4.39
N SER A 96 -18.16 12.92 -3.33
CA SER A 96 -18.21 11.46 -3.38
C SER A 96 -19.63 10.95 -3.60
N ALA A 97 -20.63 11.53 -2.93
CA ALA A 97 -22.04 11.18 -3.14
C ALA A 97 -22.53 11.50 -4.56
N ALA A 98 -22.09 12.64 -5.12
CA ALA A 98 -22.37 12.97 -6.51
C ALA A 98 -21.72 11.98 -7.48
N ALA A 99 -20.47 11.57 -7.19
CA ALA A 99 -19.75 10.58 -7.97
C ALA A 99 -20.48 9.22 -7.97
N ASP A 100 -20.93 8.75 -6.80
CA ASP A 100 -21.73 7.52 -6.68
C ASP A 100 -23.02 7.61 -7.51
N GLY A 101 -23.73 8.75 -7.43
CA GLY A 101 -24.94 8.97 -8.24
C GLY A 101 -24.68 8.87 -9.75
N ILE A 102 -23.56 9.43 -10.21
CA ILE A 102 -23.17 9.34 -11.63
C ILE A 102 -22.78 7.92 -12.01
N LEU A 103 -22.01 7.22 -11.16
CA LEU A 103 -21.59 5.83 -11.42
C LEU A 103 -22.79 4.87 -11.48
N VAL A 104 -23.79 5.07 -10.63
CA VAL A 104 -25.04 4.29 -10.66
C VAL A 104 -25.83 4.54 -11.96
N ALA A 105 -25.85 5.79 -12.45
CA ALA A 105 -26.56 6.17 -13.67
C ALA A 105 -25.74 5.99 -14.96
N THR A 106 -24.54 5.41 -14.87
CA THR A 106 -23.60 5.31 -15.99
C THR A 106 -24.00 4.19 -16.95
N HIS A 107 -24.15 4.55 -18.22
CA HIS A 107 -24.41 3.60 -19.32
C HIS A 107 -23.38 3.70 -20.46
N ASN A 108 -22.37 4.57 -20.33
CA ASN A 108 -21.38 4.79 -21.37
C ASN A 108 -20.02 5.22 -20.79
N PHE A 109 -18.97 5.16 -21.60
CA PHE A 109 -17.61 5.43 -21.16
C PHE A 109 -17.37 6.85 -20.63
N PRO A 110 -17.90 7.94 -21.23
CA PRO A 110 -17.69 9.29 -20.70
C PRO A 110 -18.29 9.53 -19.31
N THR A 111 -19.50 9.02 -19.06
CA THR A 111 -20.13 9.13 -17.74
C THR A 111 -19.39 8.30 -16.69
N PHE A 112 -18.85 7.14 -17.09
CA PHE A 112 -17.97 6.33 -16.24
C PHE A 112 -16.69 7.08 -15.84
N ILE A 113 -16.03 7.73 -16.79
CA ILE A 113 -14.83 8.55 -16.56
C ILE A 113 -15.15 9.71 -15.61
N LEU A 114 -16.26 10.42 -15.85
CA LEU A 114 -16.69 11.53 -15.00
C LEU A 114 -16.93 11.08 -13.55
N GLY A 115 -17.63 9.95 -13.37
CA GLY A 115 -17.89 9.37 -12.06
C GLY A 115 -16.58 9.02 -11.33
N ASN A 116 -15.63 8.37 -12.00
CA ASN A 116 -14.34 8.03 -11.40
C ASN A 116 -13.47 9.27 -11.10
N LEU A 117 -13.48 10.29 -11.96
CA LEU A 117 -12.77 11.55 -11.73
C LEU A 117 -13.28 12.24 -10.46
N LEU A 118 -14.61 12.34 -10.30
CA LEU A 118 -15.20 12.94 -9.11
C LEU A 118 -14.96 12.08 -7.87
N MET A 119 -15.07 10.76 -7.98
CA MET A 119 -14.79 9.85 -6.87
C MET A 119 -13.35 10.00 -6.38
N GLY A 120 -12.40 9.99 -7.32
CA GLY A 120 -10.99 10.25 -7.03
C GLY A 120 -10.77 11.59 -6.34
N PHE A 121 -11.42 12.65 -6.83
CA PHE A 121 -11.34 13.98 -6.24
C PHE A 121 -11.90 14.03 -4.81
N GLY A 122 -13.07 13.43 -4.58
CA GLY A 122 -13.68 13.33 -3.25
C GLY A 122 -12.79 12.59 -2.25
N ILE A 123 -12.29 11.41 -2.63
CA ILE A 123 -11.35 10.63 -1.80
C ILE A 123 -10.07 11.43 -1.53
N GLY A 124 -9.57 12.16 -2.52
CA GLY A 124 -8.35 12.97 -2.38
C GLY A 124 -8.51 14.12 -1.38
N LEU A 125 -9.68 14.77 -1.34
CA LEU A 125 -9.98 15.79 -0.32
C LEU A 125 -10.13 15.20 1.10
N TYR A 126 -10.64 13.98 1.20
CA TYR A 126 -10.96 13.32 2.47
C TYR A 126 -9.72 12.96 3.30
N TRP A 127 -8.71 12.35 2.67
CA TRP A 127 -7.56 11.78 3.40
C TRP A 127 -6.74 12.83 4.17
N PRO A 128 -6.27 13.93 3.57
CA PRO A 128 -5.51 14.95 4.29
C PRO A 128 -6.30 15.55 5.45
N ALA A 129 -7.59 15.87 5.24
CA ALA A 129 -8.43 16.46 6.28
C ALA A 129 -8.68 15.52 7.46
N THR A 130 -8.72 14.20 7.20
CA THR A 130 -8.88 13.18 8.26
C THR A 130 -7.57 12.91 9.00
N GLU A 131 -6.44 12.85 8.27
CA GLU A 131 -5.11 12.74 8.86
C GLU A 131 -4.79 13.97 9.74
N ALA A 132 -5.15 15.17 9.30
CA ALA A 132 -5.06 16.43 10.06
C ALA A 132 -5.78 16.39 11.41
N MET A 133 -6.90 15.65 11.48
CA MET A 133 -7.67 15.50 12.70
C MET A 133 -7.03 14.50 13.68
N VAL A 134 -6.21 13.58 13.18
CA VAL A 134 -5.57 12.51 13.96
C VAL A 134 -4.12 12.88 14.32
N GLY A 135 -3.44 13.65 13.48
CA GLY A 135 -2.02 13.98 13.57
C GLY A 135 -1.72 15.28 14.29
N GLY A 136 -1.75 15.27 15.62
CA GLY A 136 -1.15 16.33 16.42
C GLY A 136 0.36 16.11 16.59
N GLY A 137 1.20 16.76 15.77
CA GLY A 137 2.61 16.94 16.09
C GLY A 137 3.63 16.62 14.99
N LEU A 138 3.76 17.54 14.03
CA LEU A 138 4.89 17.89 13.14
C LEU A 138 4.26 18.72 12.01
N SER A 139 5.00 19.59 11.32
CA SER A 139 4.40 20.40 10.25
C SER A 139 3.79 19.47 9.18
N GLU A 140 2.47 19.42 9.12
CA GLU A 140 1.64 18.47 8.35
C GLU A 140 2.13 18.31 6.89
N ASN A 141 2.58 19.42 6.32
CA ASN A 141 3.14 19.50 4.98
C ASN A 141 4.42 18.66 4.79
N ALA A 142 5.33 18.64 5.75
CA ALA A 142 6.61 17.92 5.61
C ALA A 142 6.41 16.40 5.56
N ILE A 143 5.53 15.85 6.42
CA ILE A 143 5.22 14.41 6.42
C ILE A 143 4.50 14.04 5.12
N SER A 144 3.53 14.85 4.69
CA SER A 144 2.82 14.62 3.43
C SER A 144 3.76 14.67 2.21
N TRP A 145 4.69 15.64 2.16
CA TRP A 145 5.71 15.72 1.10
C TRP A 145 6.68 14.53 1.12
N LEU A 146 7.07 14.05 2.30
CA LEU A 146 7.93 12.88 2.45
C LEU A 146 7.25 11.61 1.90
N PHE A 147 6.01 11.36 2.30
CA PHE A 147 5.27 10.18 1.85
C PHE A 147 4.84 10.30 0.38
N THR A 148 4.48 11.48 -0.12
CA THR A 148 4.15 11.63 -1.54
C THR A 148 5.40 11.51 -2.42
N GLY A 149 6.52 12.10 -1.97
CA GLY A 149 7.79 12.08 -2.70
C GLY A 149 8.36 10.69 -2.92
N HIS A 150 8.26 9.78 -1.94
CA HIS A 150 8.78 8.42 -2.10
C HIS A 150 8.01 7.61 -3.15
N VAL A 151 6.69 7.76 -3.22
CA VAL A 151 5.86 7.06 -4.23
C VAL A 151 6.18 7.59 -5.62
N ALA A 152 6.28 8.92 -5.78
CA ALA A 152 6.65 9.54 -7.04
C ALA A 152 8.03 9.09 -7.52
N LEU A 153 9.02 9.06 -6.62
CA LEU A 153 10.36 8.58 -6.92
C LEU A 153 10.35 7.10 -7.35
N ALA A 154 9.58 6.24 -6.66
CA ALA A 154 9.46 4.84 -7.02
C ALA A 154 8.92 4.67 -8.44
N ALA A 155 7.85 5.40 -8.78
CA ALA A 155 7.24 5.37 -10.11
C ALA A 155 8.21 5.87 -11.20
N LEU A 156 8.93 6.96 -10.96
CA LEU A 156 9.91 7.52 -11.90
C LEU A 156 11.10 6.58 -12.12
N CYS A 157 11.59 5.95 -11.05
CA CYS A 157 12.72 5.04 -11.14
C CYS A 157 12.34 3.64 -11.64
N GLN A 158 11.06 3.27 -11.64
CA GLN A 158 10.58 1.93 -11.97
C GLN A 158 11.11 1.43 -13.32
N LEU A 159 10.99 2.23 -14.39
CA LEU A 159 11.44 1.83 -15.72
C LEU A 159 12.96 1.68 -15.80
N SER A 160 13.70 2.61 -15.19
CA SER A 160 15.16 2.61 -15.18
C SER A 160 15.71 1.40 -14.42
N ILE A 161 15.13 1.10 -13.25
CA ILE A 161 15.52 -0.05 -12.43
C ILE A 161 15.17 -1.36 -13.12
N ALA A 162 13.98 -1.47 -13.71
CA ALA A 162 13.59 -2.67 -14.46
C ALA A 162 14.57 -2.96 -15.62
N ARG A 163 15.01 -1.91 -16.33
CA ARG A 163 16.03 -2.04 -17.39
C ARG A 163 17.39 -2.45 -16.83
N ALA A 164 17.82 -1.85 -15.72
CA ALA A 164 19.12 -2.14 -15.10
C ALA A 164 19.20 -3.58 -14.55
N LEU A 165 18.08 -4.12 -14.06
CA LEU A 165 18.02 -5.47 -13.48
C LEU A 165 17.70 -6.57 -14.52
N LYS A 166 17.31 -6.20 -15.75
CA LYS A 166 17.00 -7.16 -16.83
C LYS A 166 18.09 -8.21 -17.10
N PRO A 167 19.41 -7.90 -17.05
CA PRO A 167 20.45 -8.89 -17.32
C PRO A 167 20.58 -9.97 -16.24
N LEU A 168 19.97 -9.76 -15.06
CA LEU A 168 20.11 -10.65 -13.92
C LEU A 168 19.01 -11.71 -13.89
N PRO A 169 19.30 -12.92 -13.38
CA PRO A 169 18.27 -13.87 -13.00
C PRO A 169 17.28 -13.24 -12.02
N LEU A 170 15.99 -13.55 -12.18
CA LEU A 170 14.92 -12.97 -11.37
C LEU A 170 15.14 -13.15 -9.85
N PRO A 171 15.58 -14.31 -9.32
CA PRO A 171 15.90 -14.44 -7.90
C PRO A 171 17.02 -13.51 -7.44
N ARG A 172 18.07 -13.33 -8.26
CA ARG A 172 19.18 -12.42 -7.95
C ARG A 172 18.75 -10.96 -7.95
N ALA A 173 17.88 -10.57 -8.85
CA ALA A 173 17.33 -9.22 -8.85
C ALA A 173 16.40 -8.97 -7.63
N LEU A 174 15.64 -9.98 -7.18
CA LEU A 174 14.90 -9.89 -5.91
C LEU A 174 15.83 -9.81 -4.70
N MET A 175 16.99 -10.47 -4.72
CA MET A 175 17.99 -10.32 -3.64
C MET A 175 18.51 -8.89 -3.56
N ILE A 176 18.74 -8.22 -4.70
CA ILE A 176 19.11 -6.79 -4.72
C ILE A 176 18.01 -5.93 -4.08
N SER A 177 16.74 -6.16 -4.46
CA SER A 177 15.61 -5.47 -3.84
C SER A 177 15.56 -5.69 -2.32
N ALA A 178 15.73 -6.93 -1.86
CA ALA A 178 15.76 -7.26 -0.44
C ALA A 178 16.88 -6.52 0.31
N CYS A 179 18.09 -6.44 -0.27
CA CYS A 179 19.18 -5.65 0.30
C CYS A 179 18.84 -4.16 0.41
N LEU A 180 18.14 -3.59 -0.58
CA LEU A 180 17.68 -2.19 -0.52
C LEU A 180 16.64 -1.99 0.61
N TRP A 181 15.71 -2.93 0.81
CA TRP A 181 14.80 -2.90 1.97
C TRP A 181 15.56 -2.92 3.30
N GLY A 182 16.54 -3.82 3.44
CA GLY A 182 17.39 -3.87 4.63
C GLY A 182 18.15 -2.57 4.89
N LEU A 183 18.72 -1.97 3.84
CA LEU A 183 19.38 -0.67 3.94
C LEU A 183 18.41 0.44 4.37
N SER A 184 17.18 0.45 3.83
CA SER A 184 16.15 1.41 4.23
C SER A 184 15.79 1.28 5.72
N PHE A 185 15.65 0.06 6.24
CA PHE A 185 15.42 -0.16 7.67
C PHE A 185 16.57 0.33 8.54
N CYS A 186 17.83 0.09 8.14
CA CYS A 186 19.00 0.62 8.84
C CYS A 186 19.05 2.16 8.83
N LEU A 187 18.68 2.79 7.70
CA LEU A 187 18.60 4.26 7.61
C LEU A 187 17.46 4.81 8.49
N THR A 188 16.35 4.08 8.61
CA THR A 188 15.22 4.45 9.48
C THR A 188 15.61 4.35 10.96
N TRP A 189 16.34 3.30 11.34
CA TRP A 189 16.96 3.22 12.66
C TRP A 189 17.88 4.42 12.93
N GLN A 190 18.77 4.73 11.98
CA GLN A 190 19.69 5.86 12.09
C GLN A 190 18.95 7.19 12.25
N ALA A 191 17.84 7.38 11.54
CA ALA A 191 16.99 8.56 11.69
C ALA A 191 16.40 8.68 13.11
N GLY A 192 16.03 7.56 13.73
CA GLY A 192 15.46 7.53 15.08
C GLY A 192 16.46 7.80 16.22
N ILE A 193 17.76 7.54 16.00
CA ILE A 193 18.82 7.78 17.00
C ILE A 193 19.68 9.02 16.72
N ALA A 194 19.56 9.63 15.54
CA ALA A 194 20.40 10.77 15.15
C ALA A 194 20.14 11.99 16.05
N ALA A 195 21.20 12.53 16.64
CA ALA A 195 21.14 13.74 17.46
C ALA A 195 20.80 15.00 16.63
N THR A 196 21.22 15.04 15.37
CA THR A 196 20.93 16.10 14.40
C THR A 196 20.70 15.50 13.01
N GLY A 197 19.93 16.19 12.16
CA GLY A 197 19.73 15.76 10.77
C GLY A 197 18.79 14.56 10.56
N ALA A 198 17.91 14.25 11.52
CA ALA A 198 16.95 13.13 11.42
C ALA A 198 16.10 13.16 10.13
N LEU A 199 15.72 14.36 9.67
CA LEU A 199 14.98 14.54 8.41
C LEU A 199 15.80 14.07 7.18
N GLY A 200 17.10 14.33 7.15
CA GLY A 200 17.98 13.88 6.07
C GLY A 200 18.07 12.35 6.02
N TRP A 201 18.21 11.72 7.19
CA TRP A 201 18.19 10.25 7.31
C TRP A 201 16.85 9.66 6.89
N ALA A 202 15.73 10.27 7.27
CA ALA A 202 14.39 9.84 6.87
C ALA A 202 14.19 9.97 5.35
N LEU A 203 14.67 11.06 4.74
CA LEU A 203 14.65 11.26 3.28
C LEU A 203 15.45 10.19 2.55
N MET A 204 16.66 9.87 3.04
CA MET A 204 17.48 8.79 2.48
C MET A 204 16.80 7.43 2.65
N ALA A 205 16.23 7.15 3.81
CA ALA A 205 15.52 5.90 4.08
C ALA A 205 14.35 5.69 3.11
N LEU A 206 13.52 6.72 2.92
CA LEU A 206 12.40 6.72 1.97
C LEU A 206 12.86 6.66 0.52
N GLY A 207 13.97 7.33 0.18
CA GLY A 207 14.57 7.25 -1.15
C GLY A 207 15.02 5.83 -1.48
N VAL A 208 15.74 5.18 -0.57
CA VAL A 208 16.16 3.78 -0.73
C VAL A 208 14.95 2.83 -0.77
N MET A 209 13.94 3.08 0.06
CA MET A 209 12.68 2.32 0.05
C MET A 209 11.98 2.39 -1.31
N ALA A 210 11.95 3.58 -1.92
CA ALA A 210 11.37 3.78 -3.24
C ALA A 210 12.09 2.95 -4.31
N LEU A 211 13.43 2.91 -4.29
CA LEU A 211 14.22 2.07 -5.19
C LEU A 211 13.96 0.57 -4.94
N ALA A 212 13.86 0.16 -3.67
CA ALA A 212 13.55 -1.22 -3.30
C ALA A 212 12.20 -1.68 -3.85
N MET A 213 11.17 -0.84 -3.72
CA MET A 213 9.80 -1.09 -4.20
C MET A 213 9.72 -1.11 -5.73
N ALA A 214 10.43 -0.18 -6.37
CA ALA A 214 10.56 -0.13 -7.83
C ALA A 214 11.26 -1.36 -8.41
N ALA A 215 12.26 -1.91 -7.72
CA ALA A 215 12.92 -3.17 -8.08
C ALA A 215 12.02 -4.40 -7.85
N TYR A 216 11.30 -4.44 -6.72
CA TYR A 216 10.51 -5.60 -6.31
C TYR A 216 9.34 -5.90 -7.26
N THR A 217 8.51 -4.89 -7.51
CA THR A 217 7.15 -5.05 -8.06
C THR A 217 7.08 -5.79 -9.41
N PRO A 218 7.85 -5.40 -10.45
CA PRO A 218 7.81 -6.10 -11.73
C PRO A 218 8.49 -7.48 -11.69
N ILE A 219 9.51 -7.65 -10.84
CA ILE A 219 10.34 -8.86 -10.80
C ILE A 219 9.63 -9.99 -10.05
N ALA A 220 8.99 -9.66 -8.91
CA ALA A 220 8.25 -10.65 -8.11
C ALA A 220 7.10 -11.26 -8.93
N SER A 221 6.30 -10.42 -9.57
CA SER A 221 5.20 -10.86 -10.43
C SER A 221 5.68 -11.67 -11.65
N SER A 222 6.83 -11.28 -12.23
CA SER A 222 7.42 -12.02 -13.36
C SER A 222 7.94 -13.39 -12.94
N LEU A 223 8.61 -13.50 -11.79
CA LEU A 223 9.11 -14.77 -11.28
C LEU A 223 7.96 -15.74 -11.03
N VAL A 224 6.90 -15.26 -10.39
CA VAL A 224 5.68 -16.05 -10.15
C VAL A 224 5.05 -16.49 -11.47
N ALA A 225 4.98 -15.60 -12.45
CA ALA A 225 4.43 -15.92 -13.77
C ALA A 225 5.26 -16.95 -14.54
N VAL A 226 6.59 -16.96 -14.39
CA VAL A 226 7.48 -17.96 -15.03
C VAL A 226 7.38 -19.32 -14.34
N LEU A 227 7.19 -19.35 -13.02
CA LEU A 227 7.09 -20.60 -12.25
C LEU A 227 5.69 -21.26 -12.32
N ALA A 228 4.65 -20.48 -12.62
CA ALA A 228 3.27 -20.97 -12.58
C ALA A 228 2.89 -21.74 -13.86
N PRO A 229 2.29 -22.95 -13.74
CA PRO A 229 1.62 -23.61 -14.85
C PRO A 229 0.52 -22.71 -15.45
N GLU A 230 0.31 -22.75 -16.76
CA GLU A 230 -0.65 -21.86 -17.46
C GLU A 230 -2.05 -21.88 -16.83
N ALA A 231 -2.54 -23.07 -16.47
CA ALA A 231 -3.86 -23.25 -15.86
C ALA A 231 -3.98 -22.66 -14.42
N LEU A 232 -2.87 -22.44 -13.72
CA LEU A 232 -2.86 -22.03 -12.31
C LEU A 232 -2.25 -20.63 -12.09
N ARG A 233 -1.94 -19.90 -13.17
CA ARG A 233 -1.24 -18.60 -13.09
C ARG A 233 -1.95 -17.58 -12.20
N GLY A 234 -3.29 -17.54 -12.24
CA GLY A 234 -4.09 -16.68 -11.36
C GLY A 234 -3.97 -17.02 -9.87
N VAL A 235 -3.90 -18.31 -9.51
CA VAL A 235 -3.73 -18.77 -8.12
C VAL A 235 -2.36 -18.37 -7.60
N TYR A 236 -1.31 -18.58 -8.39
CA TYR A 236 0.06 -18.21 -8.05
C TYR A 236 0.20 -16.69 -7.85
N LEU A 237 -0.40 -15.88 -8.72
CA LEU A 237 -0.44 -14.42 -8.57
C LEU A 237 -1.23 -13.98 -7.33
N SER A 238 -2.32 -14.68 -7.00
CA SER A 238 -3.11 -14.39 -5.79
C SER A 238 -2.30 -14.65 -4.51
N ILE A 239 -1.57 -15.78 -4.45
CA ILE A 239 -0.65 -16.10 -3.34
C ILE A 239 0.43 -15.02 -3.22
N ASN A 240 1.00 -14.57 -4.35
CA ASN A 240 1.95 -13.47 -4.37
C ASN A 240 1.35 -12.17 -3.80
N SER A 241 0.11 -11.81 -4.15
CA SER A 241 -0.55 -10.63 -3.61
C SER A 241 -0.89 -10.74 -2.12
N MET A 242 -1.03 -11.94 -1.55
CA MET A 242 -1.31 -12.11 -0.12
C MET A 242 -0.18 -11.58 0.77
N CYS A 243 1.06 -11.49 0.29
CA CYS A 243 2.16 -10.93 1.07
C CYS A 243 1.88 -9.47 1.48
N TRP A 244 1.22 -8.69 0.61
CA TRP A 244 0.81 -7.32 0.89
C TRP A 244 -0.30 -7.28 1.93
N ALA A 245 -1.32 -8.14 1.82
CA ALA A 245 -2.40 -8.20 2.79
C ALA A 245 -1.88 -8.58 4.20
N ILE A 246 -0.99 -9.56 4.29
CA ILE A 246 -0.34 -9.96 5.54
C ILE A 246 0.51 -8.80 6.08
N GLY A 247 1.28 -8.12 5.23
CA GLY A 247 2.07 -6.95 5.62
C GLY A 247 1.22 -5.80 6.15
N TYR A 248 0.12 -5.47 5.49
CA TYR A 248 -0.82 -4.44 5.94
C TYR A 248 -1.57 -4.82 7.21
N PHE A 249 -1.80 -6.12 7.43
CA PHE A 249 -2.41 -6.60 8.67
C PHE A 249 -1.43 -6.56 9.85
N MET A 250 -0.19 -7.02 9.65
CA MET A 250 0.80 -7.15 10.72
C MET A 250 1.54 -5.84 11.02
N GLY A 251 1.75 -4.99 10.01
CA GLY A 251 2.56 -3.78 10.11
C GLY A 251 2.07 -2.77 11.16
N PRO A 252 0.81 -2.29 11.10
CA PRO A 252 0.31 -1.28 12.04
C PRO A 252 0.26 -1.76 13.50
N PRO A 253 -0.22 -2.98 13.83
CA PRO A 253 -0.18 -3.48 15.20
C PRO A 253 1.24 -3.64 15.75
N LEU A 254 2.18 -4.19 14.98
CA LEU A 254 3.57 -4.37 15.42
C LEU A 254 4.31 -3.03 15.55
N GLY A 255 4.08 -2.11 14.61
CA GLY A 255 4.65 -0.76 14.64
C GLY A 255 4.09 0.07 15.80
N GLY A 256 2.78 0.02 16.03
CA GLY A 256 2.13 0.67 17.18
C GLY A 256 2.67 0.12 18.50
N TRP A 257 2.71 -1.20 18.66
CA TRP A 257 3.29 -1.84 19.83
C TRP A 257 4.74 -1.41 20.07
N ALA A 258 5.57 -1.35 19.02
CA ALA A 258 6.97 -0.93 19.13
C ALA A 258 7.10 0.54 19.56
N LEU A 259 6.22 1.43 19.08
CA LEU A 259 6.17 2.84 19.48
C LEU A 259 5.74 3.05 20.92
N ASP A 260 4.89 2.17 21.46
CA ASP A 260 4.46 2.21 22.87
C ASP A 260 5.55 1.75 23.85
N GLN A 261 6.64 1.15 23.35
CA GLN A 261 7.78 0.76 24.18
C GLN A 261 8.75 1.93 24.42
N SER A 262 9.81 1.67 25.19
CA SER A 262 10.88 2.65 25.37
C SER A 262 11.49 3.07 24.02
N ARG A 263 12.00 4.32 23.93
CA ARG A 263 12.63 4.85 22.71
C ARG A 263 13.75 3.95 22.17
N ALA A 264 14.48 3.27 23.05
CA ALA A 264 15.51 2.31 22.67
C ALA A 264 14.91 1.09 21.93
N ILE A 265 13.80 0.54 22.44
CA ILE A 265 13.10 -0.60 21.82
C ILE A 265 12.44 -0.18 20.51
N ALA A 266 11.75 0.98 20.50
CA ALA A 266 11.11 1.53 19.30
C ALA A 266 12.11 1.72 18.15
N ASN A 267 13.30 2.25 18.45
CA ASN A 267 14.36 2.42 17.46
C ASN A 267 14.95 1.07 17.03
N SER A 268 15.36 0.22 17.98
CA SER A 268 15.99 -1.08 17.68
C SER A 268 15.06 -2.07 16.94
N PHE A 269 13.74 -1.84 16.95
CA PHE A 269 12.78 -2.62 16.15
C PHE A 269 13.14 -2.63 14.65
N TRP A 270 13.63 -1.51 14.12
CA TRP A 270 14.07 -1.42 12.72
C TRP A 270 15.30 -2.28 12.42
N LEU A 271 16.19 -2.50 13.39
CA LEU A 271 17.32 -3.43 13.24
C LEU A 271 16.83 -4.89 13.20
N ALA A 272 15.81 -5.23 13.99
CA ALA A 272 15.20 -6.56 13.92
C ALA A 272 14.54 -6.81 12.55
N LEU A 273 13.87 -5.79 11.99
CA LEU A 273 13.34 -5.86 10.61
C LEU A 273 14.47 -6.00 9.58
N ALA A 274 15.58 -5.26 9.73
CA ALA A 274 16.75 -5.41 8.88
C ALA A 274 17.35 -6.83 8.95
N LEU A 275 17.41 -7.43 10.15
CA LEU A 275 17.86 -8.81 10.32
C LEU A 275 16.91 -9.82 9.66
N SER A 276 15.59 -9.57 9.67
CA SER A 276 14.61 -10.45 9.03
C SER A 276 14.83 -10.57 7.51
N VAL A 277 15.42 -9.56 6.88
CA VAL A 277 15.80 -9.60 5.45
C VAL A 277 16.79 -10.73 5.16
N ALA A 278 17.63 -11.12 6.12
CA ALA A 278 18.55 -12.26 5.95
C ALA A 278 17.81 -13.58 5.69
N LEU A 279 16.63 -13.77 6.30
CA LEU A 279 15.79 -14.95 6.05
C LEU A 279 15.27 -14.95 4.61
N GLY A 280 14.81 -13.79 4.13
CA GLY A 280 14.37 -13.61 2.74
C GLY A 280 15.50 -13.85 1.73
N LEU A 281 16.70 -13.33 2.02
CA LEU A 281 17.89 -13.57 1.20
C LEU A 281 18.28 -15.06 1.17
N GLY A 282 18.20 -15.76 2.31
CA GLY A 282 18.43 -17.21 2.38
C GLY A 282 17.45 -17.99 1.51
N GLY A 283 16.15 -17.65 1.58
CA GLY A 283 15.11 -18.26 0.76
C GLY A 283 15.32 -18.02 -0.75
N LEU A 284 15.66 -16.79 -1.13
CA LEU A 284 15.94 -16.44 -2.53
C LEU A 284 17.21 -17.11 -3.06
N ARG A 285 18.27 -17.24 -2.25
CA ARG A 285 19.47 -18.01 -2.62
C ARG A 285 19.17 -19.48 -2.85
N LEU A 286 18.38 -20.09 -1.97
CA LEU A 286 17.97 -21.48 -2.14
C LEU A 286 17.14 -21.67 -3.42
N LEU A 287 16.26 -20.71 -3.72
CA LEU A 287 15.48 -20.71 -4.97
C LEU A 287 16.38 -20.60 -6.20
N ASP A 288 17.34 -19.67 -6.20
CA ASP A 288 18.33 -19.49 -7.28
C ASP A 288 19.08 -20.80 -7.55
N GLN A 289 19.61 -21.44 -6.50
CA GLN A 289 20.32 -22.71 -6.60
C GLN A 289 19.45 -23.85 -7.16
N ARG A 290 18.17 -23.90 -6.78
CA ARG A 290 17.24 -24.93 -7.29
C ARG A 290 16.91 -24.73 -8.76
N LEU A 291 16.74 -23.49 -9.19
CA LEU A 291 16.46 -23.18 -10.59
C LEU A 291 17.67 -23.45 -11.48
N ASP A 292 18.88 -23.11 -11.02
CA ASP A 292 20.12 -23.40 -11.76
C ASP A 292 20.33 -24.92 -11.92
N ARG A 293 20.07 -25.72 -10.87
CA ARG A 293 20.18 -27.19 -10.95
C ARG A 293 19.18 -27.81 -11.94
N ALA A 294 17.92 -27.39 -11.89
CA ALA A 294 16.90 -27.90 -12.80
C ALA A 294 17.22 -27.60 -14.28
N ALA A 295 17.84 -26.46 -14.56
CA ALA A 295 18.29 -26.10 -15.91
C ALA A 295 19.44 -27.01 -16.40
N THR A 296 20.39 -27.36 -15.51
CA THR A 296 21.50 -28.26 -15.88
C THR A 296 21.03 -29.69 -16.17
N GLU A 297 20.07 -30.22 -15.41
CA GLU A 297 19.54 -31.58 -15.58
C GLU A 297 18.74 -31.77 -16.89
N HIS A 298 18.11 -30.72 -17.42
CA HIS A 298 17.41 -30.78 -18.71
C HIS A 298 18.34 -30.67 -19.92
N SER A 299 19.61 -30.30 -19.71
CA SER A 299 20.60 -30.10 -20.77
C SER A 299 21.55 -31.29 -20.98
N SER A 300 21.50 -32.28 -20.09
CA SER A 300 22.27 -33.54 -20.11
C SER A 300 21.44 -34.71 -20.62
#